data_AF-A0A060T1J8-F1
#
_entry.id   AF-A0A060T1J8-F1
#
_cell.length_a   1.000
_cell.length_b   1.000
_cell.length_c   1.000
_cell.angle_alpha   90.00
_cell.angle_beta   90.00
_cell.angle_gamma   90.00
#
_symmetry.space_group_name_H-M   'P 1'
#
loop_
_entity.id
_entity.type
_entity.pdbx_description
1 polymer ?
#
loop_
_entity_poly.entity_id
_entity_poly.type
_entity_poly.pdbx_seq_one_letter_code
_entity_poly.pdbx_strand_id
1 'polypeptide(L)'
;MSLFSMGINSLEVSEERLQMAQLEFESLSALFDSMLTTCKEKCIPARYGEEDLNKGESVCIDRCVAKYFASNLKVGEFMRTNNAGPDTLTYQSLTK
;
A
#
# COMPACT_ATOMS: atom_id res chain seq x y z
N MET A 1 36.71 -14.42 -24.19
CA MET A 1 37.24 -14.47 -22.81
C MET A 1 36.11 -14.02 -21.89
N SER A 2 35.60 -14.95 -21.09
CA SER A 2 34.28 -14.88 -20.45
C SER A 2 34.14 -13.80 -19.38
N LEU A 3 33.09 -12.99 -19.51
CA LEU A 3 32.51 -12.13 -18.47
C LEU A 3 31.94 -12.91 -17.26
N PHE A 4 32.03 -14.25 -17.26
CA PHE A 4 31.62 -15.12 -16.16
C PHE A 4 32.70 -15.37 -15.09
N SER A 5 33.88 -14.74 -15.20
CA SER A 5 35.02 -14.98 -14.28
C SER A 5 35.34 -13.83 -13.31
N MET A 6 34.53 -12.78 -13.25
CA MET A 6 34.67 -11.73 -12.23
C MET A 6 33.44 -11.73 -11.32
N GLY A 7 33.50 -12.62 -10.31
CA GLY A 7 32.99 -12.35 -8.97
C GLY A 7 31.53 -11.94 -8.82
N ILE A 8 30.60 -12.88 -9.04
CA ILE A 8 29.28 -12.85 -8.38
C ILE A 8 29.47 -13.30 -6.91
N ASN A 9 30.22 -12.52 -6.12
CA ASN A 9 30.50 -12.80 -4.71
C ASN A 9 30.22 -11.58 -3.82
N SER A 10 29.21 -10.76 -4.14
CA SER A 10 28.79 -9.68 -3.23
C SER A 10 27.27 -9.43 -3.17
N LEU A 11 26.46 -10.42 -3.55
CA LEU A 11 25.12 -10.54 -2.97
C LEU A 11 25.27 -11.30 -1.65
N GLU A 12 25.93 -10.70 -0.67
CA GLU A 12 25.72 -11.10 0.71
C GLU A 12 24.28 -10.72 1.05
N VAL A 13 23.40 -11.70 0.92
CA VAL A 13 22.03 -11.64 1.40
C VAL A 13 22.12 -11.67 2.93
N SER A 14 22.40 -10.53 3.53
CA SER A 14 22.34 -10.37 4.97
C SER A 14 20.89 -10.54 5.41
N GLU A 15 20.66 -11.36 6.43
CA GLU A 15 19.34 -11.61 6.99
C GLU A 15 18.59 -10.31 7.33
N GLU A 16 19.30 -9.30 7.84
CA GLU A 16 18.75 -7.97 8.13
C GLU A 16 18.17 -7.27 6.89
N ARG A 17 18.86 -7.34 5.74
CA ARG A 17 18.35 -6.76 4.48
C ARG A 17 17.15 -7.52 3.94
N LEU A 18 17.09 -8.83 4.14
CA LEU A 18 15.90 -9.62 3.80
C LEU A 18 14.72 -9.24 4.69
N GLN A 19 14.95 -9.08 6.00
CA GLN A 19 13.91 -8.67 6.94
C GLN A 19 13.36 -7.27 6.59
N MET A 20 14.25 -6.33 6.24
CA MET A 20 13.83 -4.99 5.79
C MET A 20 13.05 -5.05 4.47
N ALA A 21 13.50 -5.84 3.49
CA ALA A 21 12.78 -6.00 2.23
C ALA A 21 11.41 -6.66 2.43
N GLN A 22 11.30 -7.62 3.36
CA GLN A 22 10.03 -8.24 3.73
C GLN A 22 9.06 -7.22 4.33
N LEU A 23 9.54 -6.36 5.23
CA LEU A 23 8.72 -5.31 5.84
C LEU A 23 8.19 -4.32 4.80
N GLU A 24 9.05 -3.90 3.86
CA GLU A 24 8.64 -3.01 2.76
C GLU A 24 7.53 -3.66 1.91
N PHE A 25 7.69 -4.95 1.59
CA PHE A 25 6.70 -5.69 0.82
C PHE A 25 5.37 -5.83 1.56
N GLU A 26 5.39 -6.16 2.86
CA GLU A 26 4.19 -6.28 3.69
C GLU A 26 3.46 -4.94 3.80
N SER A 27 4.21 -3.84 3.97
CA SER A 27 3.64 -2.49 3.99
C SER A 27 2.94 -2.14 2.67
N LEU A 28 3.59 -2.40 1.53
CA LEU A 28 3.01 -2.14 0.21
C LEU A 28 1.77 -3.01 -0.07
N SER A 29 1.79 -4.26 0.37
CA SER A 29 0.66 -5.18 0.23
C SER A 29 -0.56 -4.69 1.02
N ALA A 30 -0.37 -4.31 2.29
CA ALA A 30 -1.45 -3.78 3.12
C ALA A 30 -2.03 -2.47 2.54
N LEU A 31 -1.19 -1.59 1.99
CA LEU A 31 -1.63 -0.38 1.31
C LEU A 31 -2.49 -0.69 0.07
N PHE A 32 -2.07 -1.68 -0.73
CA PHE A 32 -2.79 -2.10 -1.92
C PHE A 32 -4.17 -2.68 -1.58
N ASP A 33 -4.26 -3.55 -0.57
CA ASP A 33 -5.52 -4.16 -0.15
C ASP A 33 -6.51 -3.12 0.40
N SER A 34 -6.02 -2.18 1.22
CA SER A 34 -6.82 -1.06 1.73
C SER A 34 -7.30 -0.12 0.60
N MET A 35 -6.44 0.17 -0.37
CA MET A 35 -6.80 0.98 -1.54
C MET A 35 -7.87 0.29 -2.39
N LEU A 36 -7.70 -1.01 -2.67
CA LEU A 36 -8.60 -1.78 -3.52
C LEU A 36 -10.00 -1.87 -2.91
N THR A 37 -10.09 -2.19 -1.62
CA THR A 37 -11.36 -2.24 -0.86
C THR A 37 -12.04 -0.87 -0.83
N THR A 38 -11.30 0.19 -0.51
CA THR A 38 -11.84 1.56 -0.46
C THR A 38 -12.37 2.00 -1.82
N CYS A 39 -11.60 1.84 -2.90
CA CYS A 39 -12.03 2.30 -4.21
C CYS A 39 -13.16 1.45 -4.79
N LYS A 40 -13.20 0.15 -4.51
CA LYS A 40 -14.34 -0.71 -4.84
C LYS A 40 -15.61 -0.18 -4.17
N GLU A 41 -15.59 0.09 -2.86
CA GLU A 41 -16.78 0.59 -2.15
C GLU A 41 -17.23 1.98 -2.60
N LYS A 42 -16.31 2.84 -3.06
CA LYS A 42 -16.64 4.21 -3.50
C LYS A 42 -17.14 4.27 -4.94
N CYS A 43 -16.58 3.46 -5.83
CA CYS A 43 -16.81 3.59 -7.26
C CYS A 43 -17.70 2.51 -7.86
N ILE A 44 -17.86 1.35 -7.20
CA ILE A 44 -18.67 0.24 -7.72
C ILE A 44 -19.93 0.10 -6.86
N PRO A 45 -21.13 0.30 -7.44
CA PRO A 45 -22.38 0.16 -6.71
C PRO A 45 -22.65 -1.31 -6.36
N ALA A 46 -23.37 -1.55 -5.26
CA ALA A 46 -23.74 -2.91 -4.83
C ALA A 46 -24.73 -3.61 -5.79
N ARG A 47 -25.33 -2.87 -6.73
CA ARG A 47 -26.21 -3.40 -7.78
C ARG A 47 -25.46 -3.35 -9.10
N TYR A 48 -25.05 -4.53 -9.58
CA TYR A 48 -24.40 -4.69 -10.87
C TYR A 48 -25.45 -4.71 -11.97
N GLY A 49 -25.31 -3.80 -12.94
CA GLY A 49 -26.16 -3.76 -14.14
C GLY A 49 -25.56 -4.51 -15.34
N GLU A 50 -24.23 -4.51 -15.41
CA GLU A 50 -23.43 -5.07 -16.50
C GLU A 50 -22.11 -5.64 -15.94
N GLU A 51 -21.45 -6.51 -16.70
CA GLU A 51 -20.20 -7.17 -16.28
C GLU A 51 -18.96 -6.28 -16.45
N ASP A 52 -19.02 -5.36 -17.42
CA ASP A 52 -17.94 -4.44 -17.73
C ASP A 52 -18.07 -3.16 -16.91
N LEU A 53 -16.93 -2.51 -16.65
CA LEU A 53 -16.93 -1.19 -16.03
C LEU A 53 -17.42 -0.14 -17.03
N ASN A 54 -18.42 0.63 -16.60
CA ASN A 54 -18.85 1.78 -17.37
C ASN A 54 -17.79 2.89 -17.30
N LYS A 55 -17.75 3.79 -18.29
CA LYS A 55 -16.82 4.94 -18.34
C LYS A 55 -16.83 5.77 -17.06
N GLY A 56 -17.99 5.89 -16.42
CA GLY A 56 -18.13 6.60 -15.14
C GLY A 56 -17.38 5.91 -13.99
N GLU A 57 -17.42 4.59 -13.93
CA GLU A 57 -16.76 3.78 -12.90
C GLU A 57 -15.24 3.76 -13.15
N SER A 58 -14.80 3.61 -14.40
CA SER A 58 -13.37 3.69 -14.76
C SER A 58 -12.75 5.03 -14.35
N VAL A 59 -13.39 6.14 -14.72
CA VAL A 59 -12.91 7.49 -14.36
C VAL A 59 -13.01 7.74 -12.84
N CYS A 60 -14.00 7.14 -12.17
CA CYS A 60 -14.09 7.20 -10.70
C CYS A 60 -12.88 6.51 -10.05
N ILE A 61 -12.50 5.32 -10.51
CA ILE A 61 -11.39 4.54 -9.96
C ILE A 61 -10.09 5.35 -10.08
N ASP A 62 -9.79 5.94 -11.23
CA ASP A 62 -8.58 6.76 -11.43
C ASP A 62 -8.53 7.93 -10.42
N ARG A 63 -9.67 8.62 -10.24
CA ARG A 63 -9.80 9.71 -9.27
C ARG A 63 -9.71 9.23 -7.83
N CYS A 64 -10.23 8.03 -7.55
CA CYS A 64 -10.19 7.42 -6.22
C CYS A 64 -8.75 7.14 -5.82
N VAL A 65 -7.97 6.49 -6.68
CA VAL A 65 -6.56 6.17 -6.44
C VAL A 65 -5.76 7.45 -6.19
N ALA A 66 -5.92 8.48 -7.03
CA ALA A 66 -5.25 9.77 -6.84
C ALA A 66 -5.58 10.41 -5.47
N LYS A 67 -6.86 10.38 -5.07
CA LYS A 67 -7.30 10.91 -3.76
C LYS A 67 -6.84 10.04 -2.59
N TYR A 68 -6.78 8.73 -2.76
CA TYR A 68 -6.34 7.79 -1.74
C TYR A 68 -4.88 8.09 -1.36
N PHE A 69 -3.98 8.17 -2.34
CA PHE A 69 -2.58 8.51 -2.07
C PHE A 69 -2.41 9.90 -1.48
N ALA A 70 -3.12 10.90 -2.00
CA ALA A 70 -3.08 12.26 -1.44
C ALA A 70 -3.56 12.30 0.03
N SER A 71 -4.53 11.46 0.40
CA SER A 71 -5.03 11.36 1.77
C SER A 71 -4.06 10.58 2.67
N ASN A 72 -3.52 9.47 2.16
CA ASN A 72 -2.57 8.62 2.87
C ASN A 72 -1.29 9.39 3.24
N LEU A 73 -0.75 10.20 2.32
CA LEU A 73 0.39 11.09 2.59
C LEU A 73 0.11 12.09 3.70
N LYS A 74 -1.05 12.78 3.66
CA LYS A 74 -1.44 13.74 4.70
C LYS A 74 -1.63 13.08 6.06
N VAL A 75 -2.21 11.88 6.09
CA VAL A 75 -2.35 11.10 7.33
C VAL A 75 -0.98 10.71 7.85
N GLY A 76 -0.05 10.27 7.00
CA GLY A 76 1.34 9.99 7.38
C GLY A 76 2.06 11.20 7.97
N GLU A 77 1.92 12.38 7.36
CA GLU A 77 2.46 13.65 7.89
C GLU A 77 1.87 13.99 9.26
N PHE A 78 0.55 13.82 9.42
CA PHE A 78 -0.14 14.05 10.67
C PHE A 78 0.32 13.08 11.76
N MET A 79 0.44 11.79 11.45
CA MET A 79 0.91 10.77 12.40
C MET A 79 2.33 11.07 12.87
N ARG A 80 3.23 11.45 11.96
CA ARG A 80 4.61 11.84 12.30
C ARG A 80 4.67 13.08 13.18
N THR A 81 3.82 14.07 12.91
CA THR A 81 3.76 15.32 13.70
C THR A 81 3.26 15.07 15.12
N ASN A 82 2.32 14.15 15.30
CA ASN A 82 1.71 13.84 16.60
C ASN A 82 2.43 12.70 17.35
N ASN A 83 3.56 12.19 16.87
CA ASN A 83 4.26 11.02 17.42
C ASN A 83 3.34 9.79 17.62
N ALA A 84 2.37 9.61 16.72
CA ALA A 84 1.46 8.46 16.75
C ALA A 84 2.19 7.24 16.16
N GLY A 85 2.97 6.56 17.00
CA GLY A 85 3.63 5.29 16.67
C GLY A 85 2.66 4.11 16.70
N PRO A 86 3.06 2.94 16.15
CA PRO A 86 2.24 1.73 16.13
C PRO A 86 1.73 1.32 17.52
N ASP A 87 2.48 1.60 18.59
CA ASP A 87 2.12 1.29 19.99
C ASP A 87 0.93 2.12 20.51
N THR A 88 0.63 3.27 19.88
CA THR A 88 -0.49 4.15 20.27
C THR A 88 -1.81 3.78 19.57
N LEU A 89 -1.74 3.09 18.43
CA LEU A 89 -2.92 2.77 17.59
C LEU A 89 -3.61 1.47 18.02
N THR A 90 -2.87 0.50 18.55
CA THR A 90 -3.43 -0.73 19.14
C THR A 90 -4.28 -0.44 20.38
N TYR A 91 -4.00 0.64 21.12
CA TYR A 91 -4.84 1.08 22.23
C TYR A 91 -6.19 1.63 21.75
N GLN A 92 -6.21 2.37 20.63
CA GLN A 92 -7.42 3.05 20.17
C GLN A 92 -8.45 2.11 19.50
N SER A 93 -8.02 0.97 18.97
CA SER A 93 -8.93 -0.11 18.54
C SER A 93 -9.43 -1.00 19.68
N LEU A 94 -8.83 -0.92 20.87
CA LEU A 94 -9.27 -1.65 22.08
C LEU A 94 -10.23 -0.82 22.95
N THR A 95 -10.29 0.51 22.77
CA THR A 95 -11.19 1.40 23.51
C THR A 95 -12.43 1.84 22.71
N LYS A 96 -12.75 1.18 21.60
CA LYS A 96 -13.99 1.40 20.85
C LYS A 96 -14.76 0.11 20.65
#